data_AF-A0A1C5U250-F1
#
_entry.id   AF-A0A1C5U250-F1
#
_cell.length_a   1.000
_cell.length_b   1.000
_cell.length_c   1.000
_cell.angle_alpha   90.00
_cell.angle_beta   90.00
_cell.angle_gamma   90.00
#
_symmetry.space_group_name_H-M   'P 1'
#
loop_
_entity.id
_entity.type
_entity.pdbx_description
1 polymer ?
#
loop_
_entity_poly.entity_id
_entity_poly.type
_entity_poly.pdbx_seq_one_letter_code
_entity_poly.pdbx_strand_id
1 'polypeptide(L)'
;MLEKNMKQVNQLMTRIYRLCTVAILALVVCSWTGIFEFGQEYTMIILIAELIIAVTPGILIRFLPDRLLRDYMLFMAAVLIGILGTNNHIGVYITYVLVPILGCLYFEPELVIKTGIFSYLVMVAAVYINSAGTYDVLYLGRSRNQMFVAYTLGFTIEYVIVMAVLYDLVKRAKKMMEERYSAEEENRMKTDMWKMITGSSI
;
A
#
# COMPACT_ATOMS: atom_id res chain seq x y z
N MET A 1 -20.29 9.09 6.25
CA MET A 1 -19.72 7.74 6.50
C MET A 1 -18.34 7.55 5.88
N LEU A 2 -18.07 7.99 4.65
CA LEU A 2 -16.73 7.99 4.03
C LEU A 2 -15.63 8.58 4.93
N GLU A 3 -15.93 9.69 5.61
CA GLU A 3 -14.99 10.33 6.55
C GLU A 3 -14.77 9.52 7.85
N LYS A 4 -15.83 8.89 8.37
CA LYS A 4 -15.72 7.93 9.51
C LYS A 4 -14.93 6.67 9.11
N ASN A 5 -15.16 6.16 7.90
CA ASN A 5 -14.40 5.05 7.33
C ASN A 5 -12.92 5.42 7.20
N MET A 6 -12.61 6.60 6.65
CA MET A 6 -11.23 7.06 6.48
C MET A 6 -10.46 7.11 7.80
N LYS A 7 -11.07 7.63 8.87
CA LYS A 7 -10.44 7.63 10.21
C LYS A 7 -10.20 6.20 10.75
N GLN A 8 -11.18 5.31 10.58
CA GLN A 8 -11.05 3.90 10.99
C GLN A 8 -9.95 3.18 10.19
N VAL A 9 -9.90 3.40 8.88
CA VAL A 9 -8.87 2.82 8.00
C VAL A 9 -7.50 3.41 8.33
N ASN A 10 -7.38 4.71 8.62
CA ASN A 10 -6.12 5.31 9.06
C ASN A 10 -5.58 4.66 10.34
N GLN A 11 -6.46 4.37 11.31
CA GLN A 11 -6.10 3.64 12.53
C GLN A 11 -5.74 2.17 12.26
N LEU A 12 -6.40 1.53 11.29
CA LEU A 12 -6.04 0.19 10.82
C LEU A 12 -4.65 0.19 10.16
N MET A 13 -4.38 1.11 9.25
CA MET A 13 -3.10 1.27 8.57
C MET A 13 -1.95 1.46 9.56
N THR A 14 -2.15 2.30 10.58
CA THR A 14 -1.17 2.51 11.67
C THR A 14 -0.92 1.21 12.46
N ARG A 15 -1.92 0.33 12.60
CA ARG A 15 -1.73 -1.00 13.22
C ARG A 15 -0.98 -1.94 12.28
N ILE A 16 -1.30 -1.93 10.98
CA ILE A 16 -0.60 -2.73 9.97
C ILE A 16 0.89 -2.38 9.97
N TYR A 17 1.27 -1.10 9.98
CA TYR A 17 2.69 -0.71 9.98
C TYR A 17 3.44 -1.18 11.22
N ARG A 18 2.84 -1.08 12.40
CA ARG A 18 3.42 -1.64 13.64
C ARG A 18 3.58 -3.16 13.58
N LEU A 19 2.71 -3.84 12.85
CA LEU A 19 2.82 -5.28 12.65
C LEU A 19 3.93 -5.61 11.63
N CYS A 20 4.08 -4.79 10.59
CA CYS A 20 5.19 -4.88 9.64
C CYS A 20 6.55 -4.66 10.30
N THR A 21 6.65 -3.89 11.39
CA THR A 21 7.87 -3.79 12.22
C THR A 21 8.37 -5.16 12.64
N VAL A 22 7.48 -6.05 13.07
CA VAL A 22 7.87 -7.42 13.49
C VAL A 22 8.47 -8.20 12.32
N ALA A 23 7.87 -8.09 11.13
CA ALA A 23 8.37 -8.75 9.93
C ALA A 23 9.75 -8.20 9.51
N ILE A 24 9.97 -6.89 9.60
CA ILE A 24 11.25 -6.26 9.25
C ILE A 24 12.33 -6.62 10.29
N LEU A 25 12.01 -6.62 11.58
CA LEU A 25 12.93 -7.10 12.61
C LEU A 25 13.31 -8.56 12.38
N ALA A 26 12.36 -9.41 11.96
CA ALA A 26 12.66 -10.78 11.58
C ALA A 26 13.63 -10.85 10.37
N LEU A 27 13.44 -10.00 9.35
CA LEU A 27 14.39 -9.90 8.23
C LEU A 27 15.80 -9.50 8.70
N VAL A 28 15.89 -8.55 9.63
CA VAL A 28 17.17 -8.10 10.21
C VAL A 28 17.86 -9.22 10.99
N VAL A 29 17.11 -9.98 11.79
CA VAL A 29 17.64 -11.16 12.49
C VAL A 29 18.13 -12.20 11.49
N CYS A 30 17.37 -12.49 10.43
CA CYS A 30 17.78 -13.41 9.37
C CYS A 30 19.07 -12.93 8.67
N SER A 31 19.26 -11.62 8.51
CA SER A 31 20.52 -11.08 7.98
C SER A 31 21.69 -11.24 8.93
N TRP A 32 21.47 -10.97 10.22
CA TRP A 32 22.50 -11.16 11.23
C TRP A 32 22.91 -12.63 11.40
N THR A 33 21.98 -13.58 11.23
CA THR A 33 22.28 -15.02 11.24
C THR A 33 22.85 -15.54 9.92
N GLY A 34 23.05 -14.69 8.92
CA GLY A 34 23.62 -15.05 7.62
C GLY A 34 22.66 -15.78 6.68
N ILE A 35 21.36 -15.81 6.96
CA ILE A 35 20.34 -16.38 6.05
C ILE A 35 20.12 -15.43 4.88
N PHE A 36 20.12 -14.12 5.14
CA PHE A 36 20.05 -13.09 4.10
C PHE A 36 21.30 -12.22 4.09
N GLU A 37 22.06 -12.24 3.00
CA GLU A 37 23.33 -11.51 2.91
C GLU A 37 23.16 -10.10 2.31
N PHE A 38 22.21 -9.30 2.81
CA PHE A 38 22.00 -7.95 2.27
C PHE A 38 22.97 -6.87 2.79
N GLY A 39 23.83 -7.18 3.77
CA GLY A 39 24.90 -6.30 4.26
C GLY A 39 24.50 -5.33 5.37
N GLN A 40 25.46 -4.92 6.20
CA GLN A 40 25.22 -4.09 7.40
C GLN A 40 24.70 -2.69 7.06
N GLU A 41 25.27 -2.04 6.04
CA GLU A 41 24.84 -0.70 5.61
C GLU A 41 23.36 -0.68 5.20
N TYR A 42 22.97 -1.67 4.39
CA TYR A 42 21.60 -1.79 3.91
C TYR A 42 20.62 -2.19 5.02
N THR A 43 21.06 -3.04 5.96
CA THR A 43 20.30 -3.38 7.17
C THR A 43 19.99 -2.11 7.98
N MET A 44 20.97 -1.21 8.15
CA MET A 44 20.77 0.07 8.83
C MET A 44 19.80 0.99 8.09
N ILE A 45 19.89 1.05 6.76
CA ILE A 45 18.95 1.83 5.92
C ILE A 45 17.52 1.34 6.13
N ILE A 46 17.28 0.02 6.09
CA ILE A 46 15.96 -0.56 6.32
C ILE A 46 15.44 -0.22 7.72
N LEU A 47 16.27 -0.38 8.77
CA LEU A 47 15.87 -0.08 10.14
C LEU A 47 15.48 1.38 10.33
N ILE A 48 16.26 2.32 9.78
CA ILE A 48 15.96 3.74 9.87
C ILE A 48 14.66 4.07 9.10
N ALA A 49 14.53 3.57 7.87
CA ALA A 49 13.34 3.80 7.06
C ALA A 49 12.08 3.20 7.70
N GLU A 50 12.17 1.99 8.22
CA GLU A 50 11.08 1.30 8.91
C GLU A 50 10.66 2.04 10.18
N LEU A 51 11.62 2.46 11.02
CA LEU A 51 11.33 3.22 12.23
C LEU A 51 10.56 4.52 11.92
N ILE A 52 11.00 5.26 10.89
CA ILE A 52 10.30 6.47 10.43
C ILE A 52 8.86 6.10 10.07
N ILE A 53 8.66 5.07 9.26
CA ILE A 53 7.34 4.71 8.72
C ILE A 53 6.40 4.12 9.77
N ALA A 54 6.94 3.41 10.77
CA ALA A 54 6.16 2.86 11.86
C ALA A 54 5.71 3.93 12.86
N VAL A 55 6.55 4.94 13.13
CA VAL A 55 6.33 5.94 14.18
C VAL A 55 5.60 7.18 13.66
N THR A 56 5.98 7.71 12.49
CA THR A 56 5.45 9.01 12.03
C THR A 56 3.94 9.03 11.84
N PRO A 57 3.23 7.99 11.35
CA PRO A 57 1.78 8.05 11.22
C PRO A 57 1.07 8.15 12.57
N GLY A 58 1.60 7.47 13.60
CA GLY A 58 1.06 7.53 14.96
C GLY A 58 1.20 8.91 15.61
N ILE A 59 2.19 9.70 15.19
CA ILE A 59 2.36 11.10 15.60
C ILE A 59 1.43 11.99 14.76
N LEU A 60 1.50 11.86 13.44
CA LEU A 60 0.80 12.72 12.49
C LEU A 60 -0.73 12.59 12.56
N ILE A 61 -1.27 11.46 13.04
CA ILE A 61 -2.72 11.28 13.24
C ILE A 61 -3.34 12.30 14.20
N ARG A 62 -2.53 12.94 15.05
CA ARG A 62 -2.99 13.99 15.97
C ARG A 62 -3.01 15.38 15.34
N PHE A 63 -2.32 15.58 14.21
CA PHE A 63 -2.05 16.91 13.65
C PHE A 63 -2.55 17.08 12.22
N LEU A 64 -2.61 16.02 11.43
CA LEU A 64 -2.99 16.08 10.02
C LEU A 64 -4.47 15.71 9.79
N PRO A 65 -5.11 16.35 8.81
CA PRO A 65 -6.39 15.88 8.26
C PRO A 65 -6.28 14.43 7.78
N ASP A 66 -7.35 13.66 7.98
CA ASP A 66 -7.40 12.23 7.65
C ASP A 66 -7.05 11.92 6.18
N ARG A 67 -7.40 12.81 5.25
CA ARG A 67 -7.05 12.68 3.81
C ARG A 67 -5.54 12.77 3.56
N LEU A 68 -4.88 13.72 4.22
CA LEU A 68 -3.43 13.92 4.06
C LEU A 68 -2.66 12.79 4.74
N LEU A 69 -3.12 12.34 5.92
CA LEU A 69 -2.51 11.22 6.61
C LEU A 69 -2.59 9.93 5.78
N ARG A 70 -3.75 9.65 5.17
CA ARG A 70 -3.94 8.52 4.26
C ARG A 70 -2.94 8.54 3.11
N ASP A 71 -2.87 9.66 2.39
CA ASP A 71 -2.00 9.80 1.22
C ASP A 71 -0.53 9.65 1.64
N TYR A 72 -0.14 10.26 2.76
CA TYR A 72 1.18 10.11 3.36
C TYR A 72 1.52 8.64 3.65
N MET A 73 0.64 7.92 4.36
CA MET A 73 0.86 6.51 4.69
C MET A 73 1.07 5.68 3.42
N LEU A 74 0.16 5.76 2.45
CA LEU A 74 0.25 4.97 1.23
C LEU A 74 1.53 5.26 0.42
N PHE A 75 1.96 6.53 0.34
CA PHE A 75 3.22 6.87 -0.31
C PHE A 75 4.45 6.40 0.47
N MET A 76 4.45 6.50 1.80
CA MET A 76 5.54 5.97 2.61
C MET A 76 5.66 4.45 2.49
N ALA A 77 4.54 3.72 2.45
CA ALA A 77 4.56 2.28 2.19
C ALA A 77 5.18 1.94 0.83
N ALA A 78 4.85 2.69 -0.23
CA ALA A 78 5.49 2.50 -1.53
C ALA A 78 7.00 2.71 -1.45
N VAL A 79 7.45 3.78 -0.79
CA VAL A 79 8.88 4.06 -0.59
C VAL A 79 9.58 2.94 0.17
N LEU A 80 8.98 2.41 1.25
CA LEU A 80 9.56 1.29 2.00
C LEU A 80 9.73 0.04 1.13
N ILE A 81 8.69 -0.32 0.37
CA ILE A 81 8.72 -1.46 -0.54
C ILE A 81 9.78 -1.24 -1.62
N GLY A 82 9.91 -0.01 -2.13
CA GLY A 82 10.97 0.38 -3.07
C GLY A 82 12.37 0.22 -2.47
N ILE A 83 12.58 0.69 -1.23
CA ILE A 83 13.86 0.49 -0.53
C ILE A 83 14.17 -1.00 -0.47
N LEU A 84 13.24 -1.83 0.01
CA LEU A 84 13.40 -3.29 0.09
C LEU A 84 13.71 -3.92 -1.27
N GLY A 85 13.08 -3.42 -2.34
CA GLY A 85 13.29 -3.94 -3.68
C GLY A 85 14.57 -3.50 -4.37
N THR A 86 15.34 -2.57 -3.80
CA THR A 86 16.67 -2.23 -4.33
C THR A 86 17.72 -3.32 -4.10
N ASN A 87 17.45 -4.29 -3.22
CA ASN A 87 18.39 -5.36 -2.88
C ASN A 87 17.98 -6.72 -3.47
N ASN A 88 18.95 -7.40 -4.08
CA ASN A 88 18.73 -8.67 -4.77
C ASN A 88 18.45 -9.86 -3.85
N HIS A 89 18.75 -9.76 -2.55
CA HIS A 89 18.58 -10.86 -1.60
C HIS A 89 17.19 -10.93 -0.95
N ILE A 90 16.35 -9.88 -1.07
CA ILE A 90 15.01 -9.83 -0.44
C ILE A 90 13.91 -10.33 -1.38
N GLY A 91 14.10 -10.24 -2.70
CA GLY A 91 13.14 -10.79 -3.68
C GLY A 91 11.80 -10.04 -3.73
N VAL A 92 11.83 -8.71 -3.87
CA VAL A 92 10.61 -7.89 -4.00
C VAL A 92 10.18 -7.81 -5.46
N TYR A 93 9.11 -8.53 -5.81
CA TYR A 93 8.60 -8.62 -7.19
C TYR A 93 7.21 -8.00 -7.33
N ILE A 94 6.17 -8.70 -6.86
CA ILE A 94 4.77 -8.25 -6.95
C ILE A 94 4.30 -7.38 -5.77
N THR A 95 5.13 -7.27 -4.72
CA THR A 95 4.77 -6.61 -3.45
C THR A 95 4.43 -5.12 -3.62
N TYR A 96 4.89 -4.47 -4.70
CA TYR A 96 4.51 -3.08 -5.02
C TYR A 96 3.00 -2.89 -5.18
N VAL A 97 2.27 -3.95 -5.54
CA VAL A 97 0.82 -3.96 -5.66
C VAL A 97 0.13 -3.90 -4.28
N LEU A 98 0.85 -4.17 -3.20
CA LEU A 98 0.31 -4.04 -1.84
C LEU A 98 -0.18 -2.61 -1.57
N VAL A 99 0.47 -1.59 -2.13
CA VAL A 99 0.08 -0.19 -1.94
C VAL A 99 -1.32 0.11 -2.50
N PRO A 100 -1.62 -0.17 -3.79
CA PRO A 100 -2.97 0.00 -4.30
C PRO A 100 -3.99 -0.93 -3.62
N ILE A 101 -3.60 -2.13 -3.16
CA ILE A 101 -4.46 -3.01 -2.33
C ILE A 101 -4.87 -2.29 -1.03
N LEU A 102 -3.92 -1.68 -0.32
CA LEU A 102 -4.20 -0.90 0.88
C LEU A 102 -5.04 0.34 0.54
N GLY A 103 -4.83 0.95 -0.63
CA GLY A 103 -5.67 2.01 -1.17
C GLY A 103 -7.15 1.60 -1.34
N CYS A 104 -7.43 0.34 -1.70
CA CYS A 104 -8.80 -0.16 -1.85
C CYS A 104 -9.61 -0.10 -0.54
N LEU A 105 -8.97 -0.14 0.62
CA LEU A 105 -9.64 -0.07 1.94
C LEU A 105 -10.40 1.25 2.13
N TYR A 106 -10.01 2.31 1.42
CA TYR A 106 -10.68 3.61 1.47
C TYR A 106 -11.91 3.70 0.56
N PHE A 107 -12.17 2.68 -0.27
CA PHE A 107 -13.27 2.64 -1.24
C PHE A 107 -13.27 3.82 -2.24
N GLU A 108 -12.09 4.35 -2.56
CA GLU A 108 -11.91 5.47 -3.50
C GLU A 108 -11.11 5.01 -4.73
N PRO A 109 -11.75 4.83 -5.91
CA PRO A 109 -11.07 4.38 -7.12
C PRO A 109 -9.94 5.31 -7.59
N GLU A 110 -10.12 6.63 -7.44
CA GLU A 110 -9.11 7.64 -7.77
C GLU A 110 -7.85 7.49 -6.90
N LEU A 111 -8.02 7.13 -5.62
CA LEU A 111 -6.90 6.89 -4.72
C LEU A 111 -6.09 5.66 -5.14
N VAL A 112 -6.77 4.58 -5.54
CA VAL A 112 -6.12 3.36 -6.04
C VAL A 112 -5.29 3.66 -7.28
N ILE A 113 -5.82 4.44 -8.23
CA ILE A 113 -5.05 4.87 -9.41
C ILE A 113 -3.86 5.74 -9.01
N LYS A 114 -4.09 6.78 -8.20
CA LYS A 114 -3.04 7.73 -7.77
C LYS A 114 -1.87 7.02 -7.08
N THR A 115 -2.19 6.16 -6.10
CA THR A 115 -1.18 5.41 -5.34
C THR A 115 -0.58 4.27 -6.15
N GLY A 116 -1.35 3.68 -7.07
CA GLY A 116 -0.88 2.70 -8.03
C GLY A 116 0.17 3.26 -8.99
N ILE A 117 -0.05 4.45 -9.55
CA ILE A 117 0.93 5.14 -10.41
C ILE A 117 2.19 5.45 -9.61
N PHE A 118 2.05 6.00 -8.41
CA PHE A 118 3.22 6.31 -7.58
C PHE A 118 4.04 5.06 -7.23
N SER A 119 3.38 4.00 -6.77
CA SER A 119 4.05 2.73 -6.43
C SER A 119 4.71 2.09 -7.66
N TYR A 120 4.11 2.22 -8.85
CA TYR A 120 4.73 1.78 -10.10
C TYR A 120 6.01 2.56 -10.42
N LEU A 121 6.02 3.88 -10.25
CA LEU A 121 7.23 4.68 -10.47
C LEU A 121 8.35 4.29 -9.49
N VAL A 122 7.99 4.05 -8.22
CA VAL A 122 8.94 3.55 -7.22
C VAL A 122 9.47 2.16 -7.60
N MET A 123 8.62 1.27 -8.10
CA MET A 123 9.02 -0.04 -8.61
C MET A 123 10.05 0.10 -9.75
N VAL A 124 9.77 0.91 -10.76
CA VAL A 124 10.71 1.10 -11.89
C VAL A 124 12.07 1.61 -11.40
N ALA A 125 12.07 2.57 -10.47
CA ALA A 125 13.31 3.09 -9.87
C ALA A 125 14.07 2.01 -9.08
N ALA A 126 13.36 1.22 -8.27
CA ALA A 126 13.95 0.15 -7.49
C ALA A 126 14.52 -0.96 -8.38
N VAL A 127 13.80 -1.37 -9.42
CA VAL A 127 14.25 -2.36 -10.41
C VAL A 127 15.48 -1.88 -11.17
N TYR A 128 15.57 -0.60 -11.51
CA TYR A 128 16.76 -0.04 -12.13
C TYR A 128 18.01 -0.18 -11.23
N ILE A 129 17.89 0.16 -9.94
CA ILE A 129 18.98 0.01 -8.97
C ILE A 129 19.33 -1.48 -8.79
N ASN A 130 18.31 -2.30 -8.58
CA ASN A 130 18.42 -3.74 -8.35
C ASN A 130 19.10 -4.47 -9.52
N SER A 131 18.77 -4.09 -10.76
CA SER A 131 19.28 -4.72 -12.00
C SER A 131 20.80 -4.78 -12.07
N ALA A 132 21.52 -3.81 -11.49
CA ALA A 132 22.97 -3.77 -11.48
C ALA A 132 23.60 -4.92 -10.65
N GLY A 133 22.90 -5.41 -9.62
CA GLY A 133 23.38 -6.49 -8.77
C GLY A 133 22.83 -7.87 -9.12
N THR A 134 22.15 -8.01 -10.26
CA THR A 134 21.61 -9.30 -10.69
C THR A 134 22.73 -10.25 -11.12
N TYR A 135 22.53 -11.56 -10.90
CA TYR A 135 23.51 -12.59 -11.23
C TYR A 135 23.93 -12.54 -12.71
N ASP A 136 22.97 -12.35 -13.61
CA ASP A 136 23.19 -12.19 -15.05
C ASP A 136 24.16 -11.06 -15.41
N VAL A 137 24.08 -9.94 -14.68
CA VAL A 137 24.93 -8.77 -14.92
C VAL A 137 26.30 -8.97 -14.29
N LEU A 138 26.35 -9.47 -13.04
CA LEU A 138 27.59 -9.61 -12.28
C LEU A 138 28.48 -10.75 -12.79
N TYR A 139 27.90 -11.88 -13.20
CA TYR A 139 28.64 -13.10 -13.48
C TYR A 139 28.51 -13.60 -14.93
N LEU A 140 27.42 -13.27 -15.62
CA LEU A 140 27.20 -13.71 -17.02
C LEU A 140 27.50 -12.62 -18.06
N GLY A 141 27.93 -11.43 -17.62
CA GLY A 141 28.32 -10.33 -18.49
C GLY A 141 27.16 -9.75 -19.33
N ARG A 142 25.90 -9.99 -18.94
CA ARG A 142 24.76 -9.37 -19.62
C ARG A 142 24.72 -7.88 -19.36
N SER A 143 24.16 -7.14 -20.32
CA SER A 143 23.96 -5.71 -20.16
C SER A 143 22.91 -5.42 -19.09
N ARG A 144 23.27 -4.58 -18.10
CA ARG A 144 22.34 -4.07 -17.08
C ARG A 144 21.06 -3.52 -17.70
N ASN A 145 21.18 -2.75 -18.79
CA ASN A 145 20.03 -2.13 -19.42
C ASN A 145 19.09 -3.18 -20.04
N GLN A 146 19.64 -4.29 -20.55
CA GLN A 146 18.82 -5.40 -21.05
C GLN A 146 18.05 -6.07 -19.90
N MET A 147 18.71 -6.33 -18.76
CA MET A 147 18.05 -6.92 -17.59
C MET A 147 17.00 -5.99 -16.98
N PHE A 148 17.32 -4.70 -16.87
CA PHE A 148 16.37 -3.68 -16.42
C PHE A 148 15.11 -3.65 -17.28
N VAL A 149 15.26 -3.62 -18.61
CA VAL A 149 14.11 -3.61 -19.54
C VAL A 149 13.31 -4.92 -19.42
N ALA A 150 13.97 -6.07 -19.36
CA ALA A 150 13.29 -7.36 -19.25
C ALA A 150 12.46 -7.47 -17.97
N TYR A 151 13.06 -7.19 -16.80
CA TYR A 151 12.35 -7.24 -15.52
C TYR A 151 11.24 -6.18 -15.43
N THR A 152 11.51 -4.96 -15.87
CA THR A 152 10.50 -3.89 -15.86
C THR A 152 9.31 -4.30 -16.71
N LEU A 153 9.51 -4.78 -17.94
CA LEU A 153 8.40 -5.22 -18.79
C LEU A 153 7.59 -6.35 -18.17
N GLY A 154 8.26 -7.36 -17.60
CA GLY A 154 7.60 -8.47 -16.91
C GLY A 154 6.71 -7.97 -15.76
N PHE A 155 7.27 -7.16 -14.86
CA PHE A 155 6.52 -6.63 -13.73
C PHE A 155 5.44 -5.64 -14.17
N THR A 156 5.66 -4.84 -15.21
CA THR A 156 4.64 -3.93 -15.75
C THR A 156 3.41 -4.67 -16.23
N ILE A 157 3.57 -5.79 -16.93
CA ILE A 157 2.44 -6.59 -17.41
C ILE A 157 1.62 -7.10 -16.21
N GLU A 158 2.28 -7.71 -15.23
CA GLU A 158 1.62 -8.20 -14.02
C GLU A 158 0.93 -7.06 -13.25
N TYR A 159 1.64 -5.95 -13.06
CA TYR A 159 1.16 -4.79 -12.32
C TYR A 159 -0.09 -4.18 -12.97
N VAL A 160 -0.11 -4.03 -14.29
CA VAL A 160 -1.26 -3.51 -15.02
C VAL A 160 -2.47 -4.43 -14.89
N ILE A 161 -2.27 -5.75 -15.01
CA ILE A 161 -3.35 -6.73 -14.84
C ILE A 161 -3.96 -6.61 -13.45
N VAL A 162 -3.14 -6.60 -12.39
CA VAL A 162 -3.67 -6.51 -11.02
C VAL A 162 -4.30 -5.15 -10.76
N MET A 163 -3.73 -4.06 -11.27
CA MET A 163 -4.33 -2.72 -11.16
C MET A 163 -5.72 -2.64 -11.78
N ALA A 164 -5.94 -3.25 -12.95
CA ALA A 164 -7.26 -3.31 -13.57
C ALA A 164 -8.28 -4.03 -12.67
N VAL A 165 -7.89 -5.18 -12.11
CA VAL A 165 -8.74 -5.94 -11.17
C VAL A 165 -9.05 -5.13 -9.91
N LEU A 166 -8.05 -4.47 -9.32
CA LEU A 166 -8.24 -3.65 -8.11
C LEU A 166 -9.13 -2.44 -8.36
N TYR A 167 -8.99 -1.79 -9.51
CA TYR A 167 -9.83 -0.67 -9.91
C TYR A 167 -11.30 -1.10 -10.04
N ASP A 168 -11.57 -2.20 -10.74
CA ASP A 168 -12.93 -2.71 -10.90
C ASP A 168 -13.53 -3.18 -9.57
N LEU A 169 -12.72 -3.82 -8.72
CA LEU A 169 -13.12 -4.24 -7.38
C LEU A 169 -13.55 -3.04 -6.53
N VAL A 170 -12.71 -2.01 -6.43
CA VAL A 170 -13.01 -0.84 -5.59
C VAL A 170 -14.17 -0.03 -6.16
N LYS A 171 -14.30 0.06 -7.49
CA LYS A 171 -15.42 0.73 -8.16
C LYS A 171 -16.75 0.03 -7.87
N ARG A 172 -16.77 -1.31 -7.95
CA ARG A 172 -17.94 -2.12 -7.59
C ARG A 172 -18.27 -2.00 -6.11
N ALA A 173 -17.26 -2.08 -5.23
CA ALA A 173 -17.44 -1.93 -3.79
C ALA A 173 -18.02 -0.56 -3.42
N LYS A 174 -17.51 0.52 -4.02
CA LYS A 174 -18.03 1.88 -3.84
C LYS A 174 -19.50 1.98 -4.23
N LYS A 175 -19.87 1.47 -5.41
CA LYS A 175 -21.25 1.46 -5.89
C LYS A 175 -22.19 0.71 -4.93
N MET A 176 -21.81 -0.49 -4.48
CA MET A 176 -22.63 -1.27 -3.53
C MET A 176 -22.81 -0.55 -2.19
N MET A 177 -21.78 0.16 -1.71
CA MET A 177 -21.86 0.95 -0.48
C MET A 177 -22.80 2.14 -0.63
N GLU A 178 -22.76 2.84 -1.77
CA GLU A 178 -23.64 3.97 -2.07
C GLU A 178 -25.11 3.52 -2.19
N GLU A 179 -25.39 2.40 -2.86
CA GLU A 179 -26.73 1.83 -3.00
C GLU A 179 -27.32 1.36 -1.66
N ARG A 180 -26.51 0.74 -0.79
CA ARG A 180 -26.96 0.37 0.56
C ARG A 180 -27.30 1.61 1.39
N TYR A 181 -26.47 2.64 1.27
CA TYR A 181 -26.68 3.88 2.00
C TYR A 181 -27.97 4.59 1.57
N SER A 182 -28.26 4.68 0.26
CA SER A 182 -29.52 5.27 -0.21
C SER A 182 -30.74 4.48 0.26
N ALA A 183 -30.66 3.14 0.29
CA ALA A 183 -31.74 2.29 0.79
C ALA A 183 -31.97 2.45 2.31
N GLU A 184 -30.91 2.58 3.11
CA GLU A 184 -31.00 2.85 4.55
C GLU A 184 -31.63 4.21 4.84
N GLU A 185 -31.26 5.24 4.06
CA GLU A 185 -31.82 6.59 4.18
C GLU A 185 -33.30 6.63 3.79
N GLU A 186 -33.70 5.94 2.73
CA GLU A 186 -35.11 5.79 2.33
C GLU A 186 -35.93 5.06 3.39
N ASN A 187 -35.41 3.97 3.95
CA ASN A 187 -36.07 3.22 5.02
C ASN A 187 -36.22 4.05 6.30
N ARG A 188 -35.21 4.86 6.64
CA ARG A 188 -35.27 5.79 7.79
C ARG A 188 -36.36 6.84 7.58
N MET A 189 -36.42 7.47 6.41
CA MET A 189 -37.47 8.44 6.06
C MET A 189 -38.88 7.83 6.11
N LYS A 190 -39.07 6.61 5.58
CA LYS A 190 -40.36 5.89 5.67
C LYS A 190 -40.76 5.62 7.12
N THR A 191 -39.80 5.22 7.96
CA THR A 191 -40.03 4.95 9.38
C THR A 191 -40.40 6.23 10.14
N ASP A 192 -39.70 7.33 9.89
CA ASP A 192 -39.98 8.62 10.53
C ASP A 192 -41.35 9.18 10.09
N MET A 193 -41.69 9.06 8.81
CA MET A 193 -43.01 9.40 8.29
C MET A 193 -44.11 8.55 8.93
N TRP A 194 -43.89 7.25 9.08
CA TRP A 194 -44.84 6.35 9.74
C TRP A 194 -45.06 6.72 11.21
N LYS A 195 -44.00 7.09 11.95
CA LYS A 195 -44.10 7.60 13.32
C LYS A 195 -44.91 8.89 13.40
N MET A 196 -44.72 9.82 12.46
CA MET A 196 -45.52 11.05 12.38
C MET A 196 -47.00 10.77 12.11
N ILE A 197 -47.31 9.82 11.21
CA ILE A 197 -48.70 9.46 10.85
C ILE A 197 -49.40 8.73 12.01
N THR A 198 -48.69 7.86 12.72
CA THR A 198 -49.29 7.01 13.77
C THR A 198 -49.26 7.61 15.17
N GLY A 199 -48.63 8.79 15.36
CA GLY A 199 -48.52 9.45 16.65
C GLY A 199 -47.74 8.65 17.71
N SER A 200 -46.98 7.64 17.29
CA SER A 200 -46.26 6.74 18.21
C SER A 200 -44.92 7.35 18.62
N SER A 201 -44.91 8.07 19.75
CA SER A 201 -43.68 8.27 20.54
C SER A 201 -43.59 7.17 21.59
N ILE A 202 -42.66 6.24 21.42
CA ILE A 202 -42.16 5.37 22.49
C ILE A 202 -40.66 5.63 22.60
#